data_AF-K9WHE1-F1
#
_entry.id   AF-K9WHE1-F1
#
_cell.length_a   1.000
_cell.length_b   1.000
_cell.length_c   1.000
_cell.angle_alpha   90.00
_cell.angle_beta   90.00
_cell.angle_gamma   90.00
#
_symmetry.space_group_name_H-M   'P 1'
#
loop_
_entity.id
_entity.type
_entity.pdbx_description
1 polymer ?
#
loop_
_entity_poly.entity_id
_entity_poly.type
_entity_poly.pdbx_seq_one_letter_code
_entity_poly.pdbx_strand_id
1 'polypeptide(L)'
;MASEQQVKRYLAYWFQLGKKVVIYNGDSSVLPQSVIAGDRYSEEFEKIWELILSPESGDCYLEATHQTIGELLTPKWEIEPCVRCEMPVPLINIGLPPELCPCNDLPTWPNTEIPAPREPVSTQTRLSQIRDRLNHAQPEGELQDDVSTHPTPELPIPRSTGRGQGRLSEIGDRLNQANSN
;
A
#
# COMPACT_ATOMS: atom_id res chain seq x y z
N MET A 1 -4.44 -8.11 -12.40
CA MET A 1 -3.84 -9.46 -12.59
C MET A 1 -2.57 -9.56 -11.75
N ALA A 2 -2.46 -10.61 -10.94
CA ALA A 2 -1.25 -10.93 -10.21
C ALA A 2 -0.12 -11.27 -11.19
N SER A 3 1.00 -10.56 -11.05
CA SER A 3 2.24 -10.90 -11.75
C SER A 3 2.90 -12.12 -11.12
N GLU A 4 3.72 -12.82 -11.89
CA GLU A 4 4.55 -13.92 -11.41
C GLU A 4 5.36 -13.53 -10.15
N GLN A 5 5.91 -12.31 -10.13
CA GLN A 5 6.64 -11.78 -8.98
C GLN A 5 5.76 -11.57 -7.75
N GLN A 6 4.50 -11.16 -7.92
CA GLN A 6 3.55 -11.05 -6.82
C GLN A 6 3.20 -12.43 -6.23
N VAL A 7 3.02 -13.45 -7.08
CA VAL A 7 2.77 -14.84 -6.64
C VAL A 7 3.99 -15.40 -5.92
N LYS A 8 5.19 -15.21 -6.47
CA LYS A 8 6.45 -15.61 -5.85
C LYS A 8 6.65 -14.94 -4.50
N ARG A 9 6.39 -13.64 -4.39
CA ARG A 9 6.40 -12.90 -3.12
C ARG A 9 5.41 -13.49 -2.12
N TYR A 10 4.18 -13.75 -2.56
CA TYR A 10 3.17 -14.37 -1.71
C TYR A 10 3.63 -15.73 -1.15
N LEU A 11 4.25 -16.58 -1.98
CA LEU A 11 4.84 -17.85 -1.52
C LEU A 11 6.01 -17.65 -0.54
N ALA A 12 6.87 -16.66 -0.77
CA ALA A 12 7.95 -16.35 0.17
C ALA A 12 7.39 -16.00 1.57
N TYR A 13 6.26 -15.29 1.61
CA TYR A 13 5.60 -14.96 2.86
C TYR A 13 4.94 -16.19 3.48
N TRP A 14 4.31 -17.02 2.65
CA TRP A 14 3.71 -18.30 3.05
C TRP A 14 4.72 -19.23 3.75
N PHE A 15 5.89 -19.43 3.16
CA PHE A 15 6.95 -20.25 3.75
C PHE A 15 7.58 -19.63 5.01
N GLN A 16 7.69 -18.31 5.10
CA GLN A 16 8.14 -17.62 6.31
C GLN A 16 7.19 -17.82 7.50
N LEU A 17 5.91 -18.13 7.24
CA LEU A 17 4.93 -18.53 8.26
C LEU A 17 5.02 -20.03 8.62
N GLY A 18 5.96 -20.77 8.04
CA GLY A 18 6.13 -22.21 8.24
C GLY A 18 5.11 -23.08 7.51
N LYS A 19 4.31 -22.49 6.63
CA LYS A 19 3.28 -23.19 5.85
C LYS A 19 3.88 -23.80 4.61
N LYS A 20 3.38 -24.97 4.22
CA LYS A 20 3.95 -25.77 3.13
C LYS A 20 3.21 -25.53 1.81
N VAL A 21 3.85 -25.93 0.72
CA VAL A 21 3.23 -26.10 -0.59
C VAL A 21 3.14 -27.59 -0.87
N VAL A 22 1.98 -28.03 -1.34
CA VAL A 22 1.74 -29.40 -1.80
C VAL A 22 1.98 -29.46 -3.31
N ILE A 23 2.80 -30.39 -3.76
CA ILE A 23 3.23 -30.58 -5.16
C ILE A 23 2.83 -31.97 -5.65
N TYR A 24 2.95 -32.23 -6.96
CA TYR A 24 2.61 -33.50 -7.60
C TYR A 24 1.17 -33.93 -7.31
N ASN A 25 0.20 -33.04 -7.53
CA ASN A 25 -1.23 -33.30 -7.35
C ASN A 25 -1.64 -33.76 -5.93
N GLY A 26 -0.84 -33.50 -4.91
CA GLY A 26 -1.13 -33.96 -3.54
C GLY A 26 -0.09 -34.91 -2.95
N ASP A 27 0.82 -35.44 -3.76
CA ASP A 27 1.66 -36.57 -3.35
C ASP A 27 2.81 -36.17 -2.42
N SER A 28 3.22 -34.90 -2.39
CA SER A 28 4.34 -34.44 -1.56
C SER A 28 4.18 -33.00 -1.11
N SER A 29 4.82 -32.65 0.01
CA SER A 29 4.85 -31.27 0.54
C SER A 29 6.27 -30.75 0.65
N VAL A 30 6.49 -29.49 0.25
CA VAL A 30 7.80 -28.81 0.32
C VAL A 30 7.74 -27.58 1.22
N LEU A 31 8.83 -27.37 1.95
CA LEU A 31 9.08 -26.21 2.81
C LEU A 31 10.59 -25.95 2.80
N PRO A 32 11.07 -24.80 2.29
CA PRO A 32 12.48 -24.47 2.34
C PRO A 32 12.94 -24.28 3.79
N GLN A 33 14.19 -24.65 4.09
CA GLN A 33 14.83 -24.34 5.37
C GLN A 33 15.06 -22.84 5.54
N SER A 34 15.41 -22.13 4.46
CA SER A 34 15.53 -20.68 4.45
C SER A 34 14.90 -20.09 3.19
N VAL A 35 14.13 -19.00 3.34
CA VAL A 35 13.53 -18.28 2.21
C VAL A 35 14.43 -17.14 1.72
N ILE A 36 15.21 -16.53 2.62
CA ILE A 36 15.97 -15.30 2.33
C ILE A 36 17.46 -15.56 2.58
N ALA A 37 18.29 -15.23 1.59
CA ALA A 37 19.75 -15.26 1.67
C ALA A 37 20.29 -13.83 1.49
N GLY A 38 20.35 -13.09 2.60
CA GLY A 38 20.82 -11.70 2.61
C GLY A 38 19.89 -10.76 1.85
N ASP A 39 20.32 -10.31 0.67
CA ASP A 39 19.65 -9.34 -0.20
C ASP A 39 18.78 -9.96 -1.30
N ARG A 40 18.72 -11.30 -1.36
CA ARG A 40 17.94 -12.07 -2.34
C ARG A 40 17.21 -13.24 -1.71
N TYR A 41 16.37 -13.91 -2.48
CA TYR A 41 15.84 -15.20 -2.07
C TYR A 41 16.94 -16.26 -2.05
N SER A 42 16.78 -17.27 -1.18
CA SER A 42 17.71 -18.38 -1.11
C SER A 42 17.63 -19.23 -2.39
N GLU A 43 18.73 -19.91 -2.73
CA GLU A 43 18.74 -20.86 -3.85
C GLU A 43 17.74 -22.01 -3.64
N GLU A 44 17.49 -22.40 -2.39
CA GLU A 44 16.51 -23.43 -2.06
C GLU A 44 15.09 -22.99 -2.40
N PHE A 45 14.72 -21.76 -2.02
CA PHE A 45 13.43 -21.18 -2.39
C PHE A 45 13.29 -21.02 -3.91
N GLU A 46 14.35 -20.56 -4.60
CA GLU A 46 14.36 -20.43 -6.05
C GLU A 46 14.14 -21.77 -6.76
N LYS A 47 14.78 -22.85 -6.29
CA LYS A 47 14.55 -24.21 -6.83
C LYS A 47 13.13 -24.70 -6.61
N ILE A 48 12.55 -24.43 -5.43
CA ILE A 48 11.14 -24.78 -5.16
C ILE A 48 10.22 -23.97 -6.07
N TRP A 49 10.51 -22.69 -6.29
CA TRP A 49 9.77 -21.85 -7.21
C TRP A 49 9.81 -22.39 -8.65
N GLU A 50 11.00 -22.73 -9.16
CA GLU A 50 11.17 -23.36 -10.47
C GLU A 50 10.43 -24.70 -10.58
N LEU A 51 10.48 -25.51 -9.51
CA LEU A 51 9.75 -26.78 -9.45
C LEU A 51 8.25 -26.58 -9.57
N ILE A 52 7.68 -25.63 -8.83
CA ILE A 52 6.25 -25.31 -8.85
C ILE A 52 5.78 -24.82 -10.24
N LEU A 53 6.65 -24.12 -10.97
CA LEU A 53 6.36 -23.68 -12.33
C LEU A 53 6.56 -24.78 -13.38
N SER A 54 7.26 -25.86 -13.04
CA SER A 54 7.53 -26.95 -13.97
C SER A 54 6.23 -27.70 -14.30
N PRO A 55 5.93 -27.96 -15.59
CA PRO A 55 4.79 -28.77 -15.99
C PRO A 55 4.80 -30.19 -15.39
N GLU A 56 5.98 -30.71 -15.03
CA GLU A 56 6.16 -32.03 -14.43
C GLU A 56 5.66 -32.10 -12.98
N SER A 57 5.48 -30.95 -12.32
CA SER A 57 4.99 -30.87 -10.94
C SER A 57 3.48 -31.02 -10.80
N GLY A 58 2.73 -31.03 -11.91
CA GLY A 58 1.27 -31.09 -11.92
C GLY A 58 0.64 -29.90 -11.20
N ASP A 59 -0.56 -30.10 -10.64
CA ASP A 59 -1.23 -29.09 -9.83
C ASP A 59 -0.55 -28.97 -8.46
N CYS A 60 -0.07 -27.77 -8.16
CA CYS A 60 0.51 -27.40 -6.87
C CYS A 60 -0.47 -26.55 -6.06
N TYR A 61 -0.59 -26.84 -4.76
CA TYR A 61 -1.57 -26.23 -3.85
C TYR A 61 -0.88 -25.60 -2.65
N LEU A 62 -1.48 -24.55 -2.08
CA LEU A 62 -1.05 -24.07 -0.76
C LEU A 62 -1.73 -24.92 0.32
N GLU A 63 -0.96 -25.34 1.31
CA GLU A 63 -1.47 -26.10 2.45
C GLU A 63 -2.70 -25.41 3.08
N ALA A 64 -3.73 -26.16 3.45
CA ALA A 64 -4.97 -25.60 4.02
C ALA A 64 -5.75 -24.61 3.11
N THR A 65 -5.48 -24.59 1.80
CA THR A 65 -6.29 -23.86 0.82
C THR A 65 -6.78 -24.78 -0.30
N HIS A 66 -7.73 -24.29 -1.10
CA HIS A 66 -8.25 -25.01 -2.27
C HIS A 66 -7.71 -24.47 -3.60
N GLN A 67 -6.98 -23.36 -3.57
CA GLN A 67 -6.49 -22.71 -4.79
C GLN A 67 -5.19 -23.36 -5.24
N THR A 68 -5.04 -23.53 -6.55
CA THR A 68 -3.75 -23.96 -7.12
C THR A 68 -2.85 -22.76 -7.39
N ILE A 69 -1.54 -22.97 -7.38
CA ILE A 69 -0.58 -21.92 -7.76
C ILE A 69 -0.75 -21.56 -9.25
N GLY A 70 -1.12 -22.54 -10.09
CA GLY A 70 -1.48 -22.30 -11.49
C GLY A 70 -2.67 -21.34 -11.63
N GLU A 71 -3.70 -21.47 -10.79
CA GLU A 71 -4.82 -20.53 -10.76
C GLU A 71 -4.36 -19.13 -10.37
N LEU A 72 -3.50 -18.99 -9.35
CA LEU A 72 -2.98 -17.68 -8.89
C LEU A 72 -2.18 -16.94 -9.97
N LEU A 73 -1.61 -17.66 -10.93
CA LEU A 73 -0.89 -17.10 -12.08
C LEU A 73 -1.81 -16.65 -13.22
N THR A 74 -3.12 -16.90 -13.12
CA THR A 74 -4.09 -16.47 -14.14
C THR A 74 -4.55 -15.01 -13.93
N PRO A 75 -5.05 -14.33 -14.99
CA PRO A 75 -5.60 -12.97 -14.88
C PRO A 75 -6.78 -12.81 -13.92
N LYS A 76 -7.39 -13.92 -13.50
CA LYS A 76 -8.54 -13.94 -12.59
C LYS A 76 -8.18 -13.45 -11.19
N TRP A 77 -6.91 -13.55 -10.80
CA TRP A 77 -6.46 -13.26 -9.44
C TRP A 77 -5.66 -11.97 -9.36
N GLU A 78 -5.76 -11.33 -8.21
CA GLU A 78 -4.93 -10.22 -7.76
C GLU A 78 -4.35 -10.55 -6.39
N ILE A 79 -3.19 -9.99 -6.07
CA ILE A 79 -2.56 -10.19 -4.76
C ILE A 79 -2.48 -8.84 -4.09
N GLU A 80 -3.35 -8.64 -3.12
CA GLU A 80 -3.55 -7.39 -2.40
C GLU A 80 -3.11 -7.53 -0.94
N PRO A 81 -2.74 -6.44 -0.25
CA PRO A 81 -2.42 -6.50 1.17
C PRO A 81 -3.67 -6.74 2.01
N CYS A 82 -3.55 -7.63 2.99
CA CYS A 82 -4.59 -7.86 3.99
C CYS A 82 -4.83 -6.58 4.80
N VAL A 83 -6.09 -6.14 4.94
CA VAL A 83 -6.44 -4.97 5.75
C VAL A 83 -6.06 -5.07 7.24
N ARG A 84 -5.86 -6.30 7.75
CA ARG A 84 -5.51 -6.55 9.16
C ARG A 84 -4.02 -6.57 9.42
N CYS A 85 -3.22 -7.06 8.48
CA CYS A 85 -1.80 -7.35 8.73
C CYS A 85 -0.87 -7.11 7.53
N GLU A 86 -1.37 -6.50 6.46
CA GLU A 86 -0.65 -6.18 5.21
C GLU A 86 -0.09 -7.38 4.45
N MET A 87 -0.30 -8.60 4.95
CA MET A 87 0.06 -9.84 4.28
C MET A 87 -0.53 -9.91 2.87
N PRO A 88 0.23 -10.33 1.85
CA PRO A 88 -0.32 -10.57 0.53
C PRO A 88 -1.41 -11.65 0.61
N VAL A 89 -2.60 -11.34 0.08
CA VAL A 89 -3.73 -12.26 -0.01
C VAL A 89 -4.24 -12.33 -1.45
N PRO A 90 -4.49 -13.54 -1.98
CA PRO A 90 -5.07 -13.68 -3.29
C PRO A 90 -6.54 -13.27 -3.27
N LEU A 91 -6.97 -12.38 -4.16
CA LEU A 91 -8.35 -11.94 -4.34
C LEU A 91 -8.80 -12.28 -5.77
N ILE A 92 -10.07 -12.68 -5.91
CA ILE A 92 -10.67 -12.96 -7.21
C ILE A 92 -11.26 -11.66 -7.75
N ASN A 93 -10.89 -11.27 -8.98
CA ASN A 93 -11.39 -10.06 -9.64
C ASN A 93 -12.89 -10.08 -9.93
N ILE A 94 -13.45 -11.28 -10.11
CA ILE A 94 -14.87 -11.51 -10.41
C ILE A 94 -15.36 -12.69 -9.57
N GLY A 95 -16.05 -12.39 -8.46
CA GLY A 95 -16.58 -13.40 -7.54
C GLY A 95 -16.56 -12.91 -6.09
N LEU A 96 -16.81 -13.84 -5.17
CA LEU A 96 -16.65 -13.58 -3.74
C LEU A 96 -15.15 -13.67 -3.39
N PRO A 97 -14.59 -12.74 -2.61
CA PRO A 97 -13.23 -12.89 -2.09
C PRO A 97 -13.11 -14.15 -1.24
N PRO A 98 -11.92 -14.73 -1.09
CA PRO A 98 -11.73 -15.85 -0.17
C PRO A 98 -12.16 -15.45 1.24
N GLU A 99 -12.83 -16.36 1.92
CA GLU A 99 -13.46 -16.06 3.22
C GLU A 99 -12.45 -15.77 4.33
N LEU A 100 -11.20 -16.23 4.18
CA LEU A 100 -10.20 -16.20 5.24
C LEU A 100 -8.84 -15.70 4.72
N CYS A 101 -8.21 -14.85 5.52
CA CYS A 101 -6.80 -14.50 5.35
C CYS A 101 -5.92 -15.76 5.49
N PRO A 102 -4.81 -15.88 4.73
CA PRO A 102 -3.70 -16.81 4.99
C PRO A 102 -3.24 -16.88 6.45
N CYS A 103 -3.49 -15.81 7.19
CA CYS A 103 -3.14 -15.64 8.58
C CYS A 103 -4.21 -16.09 9.58
N ASN A 104 -5.40 -16.46 9.13
CA ASN A 104 -6.56 -16.70 9.99
C ASN A 104 -6.41 -17.94 10.89
N ASP A 105 -5.71 -18.96 10.40
CA ASP A 105 -5.43 -20.22 11.09
C ASP A 105 -4.17 -20.17 11.96
N LEU A 106 -3.48 -19.02 12.01
CA LEU A 106 -2.31 -18.82 12.86
C LEU A 106 -2.75 -18.29 14.23
N PRO A 107 -2.63 -19.07 15.32
CA PRO A 107 -3.23 -18.75 16.62
C PRO A 107 -2.69 -17.47 17.25
N THR A 108 -1.48 -17.04 16.89
CA THR A 108 -0.79 -15.88 17.45
C THR A 108 -0.66 -14.71 16.47
N TRP A 109 -1.31 -14.75 15.28
CA TRP A 109 -1.13 -13.72 14.26
C TRP A 109 -2.17 -12.57 14.33
N PRO A 110 -1.78 -11.30 14.07
CA PRO A 110 -0.43 -10.80 13.82
C PRO A 110 0.41 -10.84 15.09
N ASN A 111 1.54 -11.55 15.03
CA ASN A 111 2.47 -11.63 16.14
C ASN A 111 3.49 -10.49 16.00
N THR A 112 3.35 -9.46 16.83
CA THR A 112 4.27 -8.31 16.83
C THR A 112 5.58 -8.57 17.56
N GLU A 113 5.71 -9.73 18.23
CA GLU A 113 6.95 -10.14 18.92
C GLU A 113 7.98 -10.76 17.98
N ILE A 114 7.57 -11.19 16.79
CA ILE A 114 8.46 -11.70 15.74
C ILE A 114 8.44 -10.77 14.52
N PRO A 115 9.53 -10.71 13.74
CA PRO A 115 9.52 -9.97 12.49
C PRO A 115 8.43 -10.49 11.57
N ALA A 116 7.66 -9.57 10.98
CA ALA A 116 6.72 -9.93 9.93
C ALA A 116 7.47 -10.57 8.74
N PRO A 117 6.82 -11.50 8.00
CA PRO A 117 7.31 -11.95 6.71
C PRO A 117 7.70 -10.77 5.85
N ARG A 118 8.85 -10.88 5.20
CA ARG A 118 9.45 -9.77 4.46
C ARG A 118 9.99 -10.22 3.13
N GLU A 119 10.29 -9.24 2.29
CA GLU A 119 11.10 -9.44 1.10
C GLU A 119 12.60 -9.35 1.43
N PRO A 120 13.46 -9.95 0.59
CA PRO A 120 14.88 -9.64 0.61
C PRO A 120 15.10 -8.14 0.38
N VAL A 121 15.99 -7.54 1.18
CA VAL A 121 16.28 -6.10 1.09
C VAL A 121 17.62 -5.92 0.39
N SER A 122 17.59 -5.40 -0.84
CA SER A 122 18.81 -4.93 -1.51
C SER A 122 19.26 -3.61 -0.90
N THR A 123 20.27 -3.69 -0.02
CA THR A 123 20.87 -2.51 0.62
C THR A 123 21.41 -1.53 -0.42
N GLN A 124 21.94 -2.02 -1.55
CA GLN A 124 22.45 -1.15 -2.62
C GLN A 124 21.33 -0.34 -3.28
N THR A 125 20.23 -1.01 -3.68
CA THR A 125 19.06 -0.32 -4.26
C THR A 125 18.50 0.72 -3.29
N ARG A 126 18.38 0.35 -2.01
CA ARG A 126 17.89 1.25 -0.96
C ARG A 126 18.82 2.45 -0.75
N LEU A 127 20.14 2.23 -0.74
CA LEU A 127 21.12 3.30 -0.63
C LEU A 127 21.12 4.22 -1.86
N SER A 128 20.95 3.68 -3.07
CA SER A 128 20.79 4.48 -4.28
C SER A 128 19.55 5.36 -4.21
N GLN A 129 18.40 4.80 -3.82
CA GLN A 129 17.17 5.59 -3.64
C GLN A 129 17.33 6.69 -2.58
N ILE A 130 18.02 6.41 -1.46
CA ILE A 130 18.31 7.41 -0.44
C ILE A 130 19.22 8.51 -1.00
N ARG A 131 20.30 8.14 -1.69
CA ARG A 131 21.24 9.08 -2.33
C ARG A 131 20.53 9.98 -3.34
N ASP A 132 19.70 9.40 -4.20
CA ASP A 132 19.00 10.15 -5.24
C ASP A 132 17.99 11.14 -4.62
N ARG A 133 17.29 10.72 -3.56
CA ARG A 133 16.43 11.63 -2.77
C ARG A 133 17.22 12.77 -2.11
N LEU A 134 18.39 12.49 -1.53
CA LEU A 134 19.23 13.51 -0.90
C LEU A 134 19.76 14.52 -1.93
N ASN A 135 20.14 14.06 -3.13
CA ASN A 135 20.60 14.93 -4.21
C ASN A 135 19.47 15.75 -4.85
N HIS A 136 18.22 15.33 -4.72
CA HIS A 136 17.05 16.06 -5.22
C HIS A 136 16.39 16.96 -4.17
N ALA A 137 16.91 16.97 -2.94
CA ALA A 137 16.31 17.69 -1.83
C ALA A 137 17.23 18.80 -1.27
N GLN A 138 17.65 19.79 -2.07
CA GLN A 138 18.08 21.14 -1.62
C GLN A 138 18.19 22.13 -2.82
N PRO A 139 17.94 23.45 -2.68
CA PRO A 139 16.92 24.15 -1.90
C PRO A 139 16.03 25.07 -2.78
N GLU A 140 14.73 25.14 -2.51
CA GLU A 140 13.90 26.28 -2.95
C GLU A 140 14.30 27.49 -2.10
N GLY A 141 15.27 28.24 -2.60
CA GLY A 141 15.84 29.41 -1.93
C GLY A 141 16.39 30.37 -2.96
N GLU A 142 15.57 30.82 -3.90
CA GLU A 142 15.87 31.98 -4.74
C GLU A 142 14.88 33.10 -4.41
N LEU A 143 15.28 33.92 -3.45
CA LEU A 143 14.90 35.33 -3.41
C LEU A 143 15.49 35.98 -4.67
N GLN A 144 14.65 36.36 -5.63
CA GLN A 144 15.03 37.31 -6.67
C GLN A 144 14.45 38.69 -6.30
N ASP A 145 15.32 39.52 -5.74
CA ASP A 145 15.24 40.97 -5.89
C ASP A 145 15.41 41.28 -7.38
N ASP A 146 14.37 41.82 -8.03
CA ASP A 146 14.55 42.51 -9.30
C ASP A 146 13.78 43.85 -9.30
N VAL A 147 14.50 44.89 -9.70
CA VAL A 147 14.17 46.31 -9.61
C VAL A 147 13.80 46.83 -11.01
N SER A 148 12.75 47.68 -11.05
CA SER A 148 12.28 48.54 -12.15
C SER A 148 11.47 47.85 -13.26
N THR A 149 10.27 48.33 -13.64
CA THR A 149 10.03 49.65 -14.27
C THR A 149 8.52 49.99 -14.32
N HIS A 150 8.20 51.27 -14.08
CA HIS A 150 6.89 52.00 -14.11
C HIS A 150 5.91 51.67 -15.29
N PRO A 151 4.59 51.94 -15.18
CA PRO A 151 4.05 53.31 -15.25
C PRO A 151 2.88 53.68 -14.32
N THR A 152 2.88 54.95 -13.96
CA THR A 152 1.83 55.72 -13.25
C THR A 152 0.50 55.70 -14.00
N PRO A 153 -0.64 55.65 -13.28
CA PRO A 153 -1.84 56.33 -13.74
C PRO A 153 -2.37 57.35 -12.72
N GLU A 154 -2.82 58.47 -13.28
CA GLU A 154 -3.35 59.69 -12.65
C GLU A 154 -4.49 59.49 -11.64
N LEU A 155 -4.48 60.38 -10.65
CA LEU A 155 -5.58 60.69 -9.73
C LEU A 155 -6.78 61.33 -10.45
N PRO A 156 -8.00 61.19 -9.90
CA PRO A 156 -8.97 62.28 -9.92
C PRO A 156 -9.22 62.81 -8.50
N ILE A 157 -9.12 64.14 -8.32
CA ILE A 157 -9.53 64.89 -7.12
C ILE A 157 -11.04 65.30 -7.21
N PRO A 158 -11.69 65.90 -6.18
CA PRO A 158 -12.99 65.46 -5.67
C PRO A 158 -14.13 66.47 -5.95
N ARG A 159 -15.39 66.11 -5.69
CA ARG A 159 -16.46 67.10 -5.48
C ARG A 159 -17.45 66.68 -4.37
N SER A 160 -17.62 67.61 -3.44
CA SER A 160 -18.67 67.78 -2.42
C SER A 160 -20.08 67.81 -3.05
N THR A 161 -21.24 67.70 -2.40
CA THR A 161 -21.75 68.24 -1.13
C THR A 161 -23.19 67.72 -0.93
N GLY A 162 -23.70 67.64 0.32
CA GLY A 162 -25.13 67.80 0.66
C GLY A 162 -25.84 66.52 1.17
N ARG A 163 -26.07 66.32 2.48
CA ARG A 163 -27.03 66.97 3.42
C ARG A 163 -28.38 66.21 3.48
N GLY A 164 -28.75 65.75 4.69
CA GLY A 164 -30.08 65.27 5.08
C GLY A 164 -30.02 63.90 5.78
N GLN A 165 -29.75 63.77 7.08
CA GLN A 165 -30.64 64.03 8.23
C GLN A 165 -31.89 63.13 8.23
N GLY A 166 -31.88 62.10 9.08
CA GLY A 166 -33.07 61.27 9.35
C GLY A 166 -32.82 60.14 10.36
N ARG A 167 -33.16 60.41 11.63
CA ARG A 167 -33.72 59.53 12.69
C ARG A 167 -33.25 58.06 12.78
N LEU A 168 -32.58 57.62 13.84
CA LEU A 168 -33.10 57.26 15.18
C LEU A 168 -34.27 56.25 15.20
N SER A 169 -34.08 55.23 16.05
CA SER A 169 -35.00 54.20 16.58
C SER A 169 -35.27 53.00 15.64
N GLU A 170 -35.26 51.73 16.04
CA GLU A 170 -35.45 51.03 17.32
C GLU A 170 -34.75 49.64 17.24
N ILE A 171 -34.07 49.15 18.30
CA ILE A 171 -34.52 48.11 19.27
C ILE A 171 -35.02 46.84 18.55
N GLY A 172 -34.44 45.65 18.69
CA GLY A 172 -33.99 44.97 19.92
C GLY A 172 -34.88 43.72 20.11
N ASP A 173 -34.23 42.60 20.45
CA ASP A 173 -34.78 41.32 20.93
C ASP A 173 -35.38 40.32 19.93
N ARG A 174 -34.75 39.14 19.87
CA ARG A 174 -35.38 37.88 20.32
C ARG A 174 -34.40 36.71 20.33
N LEU A 175 -33.82 36.47 21.51
CA LEU A 175 -33.32 35.16 21.94
C LEU A 175 -34.36 34.52 22.87
N ASN A 176 -34.39 33.19 22.86
CA ASN A 176 -35.04 32.26 23.80
C ASN A 176 -36.55 32.01 23.68
N GLN A 177 -36.89 30.91 23.00
CA GLN A 177 -37.88 29.95 23.49
C GLN A 177 -37.70 28.58 22.84
N ALA A 178 -37.13 27.63 23.58
CA ALA A 178 -37.42 26.19 23.47
C ALA A 178 -36.66 25.42 24.57
N ASN A 179 -37.20 25.42 25.78
CA ASN A 179 -37.06 24.34 26.75
C ASN A 179 -38.21 24.47 27.75
N SER A 180 -39.21 23.60 27.62
CA SER A 180 -40.13 23.10 28.65
C SER A 180 -41.39 22.52 28.00
N ASN A 181 -41.38 21.21 27.77
CA ASN A 181 -42.40 20.28 28.25
C ASN A 181 -41.95 18.84 28.00
#